data_AF-A0A0C1N9G9-F1
#
_entry.id   AF-A0A0C1N9G9-F1
#
_cell.length_a   1.000
_cell.length_b   1.000
_cell.length_c   1.000
_cell.angle_alpha   90.00
_cell.angle_beta   90.00
_cell.angle_gamma   90.00
#
_symmetry.space_group_name_H-M   'P 1'
#
loop_
_entity.id
_entity.type
_entity.pdbx_description
1 polymer ?
#
loop_
_entity_poly.entity_id
_entity_poly.type
_entity_poly.pdbx_seq_one_letter_code
_entity_poly.pdbx_strand_id
1 'polypeptide(L)'
;MSYNPGSPSPIQPLSLGNVVSAGLKLYSSHLKSYLTLASIAYLWIFVPVYGWAKCSANLALISRLAFGELVSQPESVESGRRFVNSRLWQFLVMGLLMFAIGMGLAIVIIIPFAIFGGILTGMFVASQTSGAAVNPVVVMTILLLVLLLIPLIAGAILWVQARFCLVEIPLAIEDNVDGTSTISRSWELTKGHVWRIAAILFVAYLITFPIQLPFTFVSAIIQGISEAIVRDNPGYAILLSLLRLVITLIGGALVVPFWQSIKAVIYYDLRSRREGLGLRIRDSEI
;
A
#
# COMPACT_ATOMS: atom_id res chain seq x y z
N MET A 1 37.26 -67.68 -16.73
CA MET A 1 36.25 -67.78 -15.65
C MET A 1 36.32 -66.49 -14.86
N SER A 2 35.51 -65.51 -15.27
CA SER A 2 34.32 -64.99 -14.55
C SER A 2 34.67 -63.80 -13.65
N TYR A 3 34.74 -62.62 -14.27
CA TYR A 3 34.75 -61.33 -13.59
C TYR A 3 33.32 -61.00 -13.18
N ASN A 4 33.07 -60.94 -11.87
CA ASN A 4 31.76 -60.71 -11.27
C ASN A 4 31.54 -59.17 -11.13
N PRO A 5 30.54 -58.56 -11.80
CA PRO A 5 30.23 -57.15 -11.59
C PRO A 5 29.51 -57.00 -10.25
N GLY A 6 30.17 -56.33 -9.31
CA GLY A 6 29.64 -56.04 -7.98
C GLY A 6 28.27 -55.35 -8.04
N SER A 7 27.38 -55.87 -7.21
CA SER A 7 26.02 -55.41 -6.96
C SER A 7 25.93 -53.93 -6.56
N PRO A 8 24.82 -53.23 -6.89
CA PRO A 8 24.59 -51.86 -6.44
C PRO A 8 24.44 -51.84 -4.92
N SER A 9 25.31 -51.08 -4.25
CA SER A 9 25.30 -50.97 -2.78
C SER A 9 23.99 -50.36 -2.27
N PRO A 10 23.38 -50.92 -1.22
CA PRO A 10 22.14 -50.41 -0.64
C PRO A 10 22.36 -49.00 -0.07
N ILE A 11 21.39 -48.11 -0.27
CA ILE A 11 21.40 -46.73 0.22
C ILE A 11 21.31 -46.76 1.76
N GLN A 12 22.46 -46.85 2.41
CA GLN A 12 22.56 -46.87 3.87
C GLN A 12 22.24 -45.46 4.43
N PRO A 13 21.39 -45.33 5.46
CA PRO A 13 21.08 -44.04 6.05
C PRO A 13 22.35 -43.40 6.62
N LEU A 14 22.64 -42.17 6.20
CA LEU A 14 23.84 -41.43 6.61
C LEU A 14 23.77 -41.07 8.10
N SER A 15 24.84 -41.35 8.85
CA SER A 15 25.00 -40.88 10.23
C SER A 15 25.21 -39.35 10.26
N LEU A 16 24.88 -38.70 11.38
CA LEU A 16 24.92 -37.23 11.52
C LEU A 16 26.27 -36.62 11.09
N GLY A 17 27.39 -37.25 11.50
CA GLY A 17 28.74 -36.82 11.12
C GLY A 17 29.08 -37.03 9.64
N ASN A 18 28.55 -38.10 9.04
CA ASN A 18 28.72 -38.37 7.62
C ASN A 18 27.93 -37.38 6.75
N VAL A 19 26.74 -36.95 7.19
CA VAL A 19 25.93 -35.93 6.50
C VAL A 19 26.68 -34.59 6.44
N VAL A 20 27.20 -34.12 7.57
CA VAL A 20 27.92 -32.83 7.64
C VAL A 20 29.21 -32.86 6.85
N SER A 21 30.01 -33.93 6.97
CA SER A 21 31.29 -34.08 6.26
C SER A 21 31.08 -34.21 4.75
N ALA A 22 30.08 -34.97 4.32
CA ALA A 22 29.71 -35.07 2.91
C ALA A 22 29.19 -33.74 2.37
N GLY A 23 28.36 -33.03 3.15
CA GLY A 23 27.86 -31.69 2.80
C GLY A 23 28.97 -30.66 2.63
N LEU A 24 29.94 -30.61 3.56
CA LEU A 24 31.11 -29.73 3.47
C LEU A 24 31.97 -30.05 2.24
N LYS A 25 32.23 -31.33 1.98
CA LYS A 25 33.00 -31.77 0.80
C LYS A 25 32.29 -31.43 -0.51
N LEU A 26 30.97 -31.55 -0.55
CA LEU A 26 30.16 -31.21 -1.72
C LEU A 26 30.11 -29.69 -1.94
N TYR A 27 29.94 -28.93 -0.86
CA TYR A 27 29.96 -27.47 -0.89
C TYR A 27 31.32 -26.91 -1.31
N SER A 28 32.43 -27.43 -0.78
CA SER A 28 33.77 -26.98 -1.15
C SER A 28 34.14 -27.34 -2.58
N SER A 29 33.72 -28.51 -3.08
CA SER A 29 34.01 -28.96 -4.45
C SER A 29 33.24 -28.18 -5.51
N HIS A 30 32.04 -27.66 -5.19
CA HIS A 30 31.18 -26.91 -6.12
C HIS A 30 30.94 -25.47 -5.67
N LEU A 31 31.84 -24.91 -4.84
CA LEU A 31 31.69 -23.63 -4.16
C LEU A 31 31.19 -22.52 -5.09
N LYS A 32 31.84 -22.33 -6.24
CA LYS A 32 31.52 -21.27 -7.19
C LYS A 32 30.11 -21.42 -7.77
N SER A 33 29.72 -22.64 -8.15
CA SER A 33 28.41 -22.92 -8.75
C SER A 33 27.29 -22.72 -7.73
N TYR A 34 27.46 -23.26 -6.51
CA TYR A 34 26.48 -23.10 -5.44
C TYR A 34 26.36 -21.66 -4.96
N LEU A 35 27.47 -20.92 -4.83
CA LEU A 35 27.42 -19.49 -4.50
C LEU A 35 26.74 -18.67 -5.61
N THR A 36 26.98 -18.99 -6.88
CA THR A 36 26.32 -18.29 -8.00
C THR A 36 24.82 -18.55 -8.01
N LEU A 37 24.41 -19.82 -7.86
CA LEU A 37 23.00 -20.21 -7.77
C LEU A 37 22.31 -19.57 -6.57
N ALA A 38 22.95 -19.58 -5.40
CA ALA A 38 22.42 -18.94 -4.19
C ALA A 38 22.27 -17.42 -4.40
N SER A 39 23.26 -16.76 -5.01
CA SER A 39 23.19 -15.32 -5.29
C SER A 39 22.03 -14.97 -6.22
N ILE A 40 21.84 -15.74 -7.30
CA ILE A 40 20.69 -15.56 -8.21
C ILE A 40 19.37 -15.78 -7.46
N ALA A 41 19.29 -16.81 -6.60
CA ALA A 41 18.10 -17.07 -5.80
C ALA A 41 17.77 -15.91 -4.86
N TYR A 42 18.76 -15.32 -4.18
CA TYR A 42 18.56 -14.17 -3.31
C TYR A 42 18.16 -12.91 -4.07
N LEU A 43 18.56 -12.74 -5.34
CA LEU A 43 18.09 -11.62 -6.17
C LEU A 43 16.58 -11.64 -6.40
N TRP A 44 15.95 -12.82 -6.49
CA TRP A 44 14.49 -12.94 -6.66
C TRP A 44 13.69 -12.37 -5.49
N ILE A 45 14.27 -12.27 -4.29
CA ILE A 45 13.63 -11.65 -3.12
C ILE A 45 13.37 -10.16 -3.34
N PHE A 46 14.13 -9.50 -4.22
CA PHE A 46 13.96 -8.08 -4.54
C PHE A 46 12.92 -7.78 -5.62
N VAL A 47 12.35 -8.81 -6.26
CA VAL A 47 11.32 -8.62 -7.31
C VAL A 47 10.09 -7.86 -6.80
N PRO A 48 9.53 -8.14 -5.61
CA PRO A 48 8.46 -7.33 -5.03
C PRO A 48 8.86 -5.87 -4.80
N VAL A 49 10.11 -5.61 -4.42
CA VAL A 49 10.62 -4.25 -4.18
C VAL A 49 10.60 -3.44 -5.48
N TYR A 50 11.07 -4.03 -6.58
CA TYR A 50 10.94 -3.42 -7.91
C TYR A 50 9.47 -3.25 -8.31
N GLY A 51 8.63 -4.24 -8.02
CA GLY A 51 7.19 -4.19 -8.29
C GLY A 51 6.48 -3.03 -7.59
N TRP A 52 6.81 -2.74 -6.34
CA TRP A 52 6.28 -1.59 -5.60
C TRP A 52 6.70 -0.26 -6.24
N ALA A 53 7.99 -0.10 -6.55
CA ALA A 53 8.51 1.08 -7.24
C ALA A 53 7.78 1.30 -8.58
N LYS A 54 7.61 0.22 -9.35
CA LYS A 54 6.93 0.23 -10.64
C LYS A 54 5.44 0.56 -10.52
N CYS A 55 4.78 0.06 -9.49
CA CYS A 55 3.38 0.37 -9.19
C CYS A 55 3.21 1.87 -8.91
N SER A 56 3.98 2.43 -7.97
CA SER A 56 3.94 3.86 -7.65
C SER A 56 4.23 4.74 -8.85
N ALA A 57 5.25 4.40 -9.65
CA ALA A 57 5.56 5.07 -10.90
C ALA A 57 4.36 5.08 -11.87
N ASN A 58 3.72 3.94 -12.12
CA ASN A 58 2.57 3.87 -13.02
C ASN A 58 1.37 4.68 -12.51
N LEU A 59 1.13 4.71 -11.20
CA LEU A 59 0.09 5.55 -10.61
C LEU A 59 0.37 7.03 -10.85
N ALA A 60 1.59 7.47 -10.57
CA ALA A 60 2.01 8.85 -10.76
C ALA A 60 2.03 9.28 -12.24
N LEU A 61 2.27 8.34 -13.16
CA LEU A 61 2.15 8.56 -14.60
C LEU A 61 0.73 8.99 -15.00
N ILE A 62 -0.32 8.41 -14.41
CA ILE A 62 -1.71 8.81 -14.69
C ILE A 62 -1.91 10.28 -14.29
N SER A 63 -1.42 10.67 -13.11
CA SER A 63 -1.46 12.06 -12.66
C SER A 63 -0.67 13.00 -13.57
N ARG A 64 0.51 12.59 -14.05
CA ARG A 64 1.33 13.38 -14.98
C ARG A 64 0.61 13.61 -16.31
N LEU A 65 0.03 12.56 -16.90
CA LEU A 65 -0.73 12.67 -18.14
C LEU A 65 -1.95 13.57 -17.96
N ALA A 66 -2.72 13.39 -16.89
CA ALA A 66 -3.86 14.24 -16.55
C ALA A 66 -3.44 15.70 -16.34
N PHE A 67 -2.27 15.95 -15.73
CA PHE A 67 -1.72 17.30 -15.59
C PHE A 67 -1.31 17.92 -16.93
N GLY A 68 -0.72 17.14 -17.84
CA GLY A 68 -0.38 17.58 -19.19
C GLY A 68 -1.60 18.08 -19.96
N GLU A 69 -2.72 17.35 -19.86
CA GLU A 69 -4.02 17.78 -20.43
C GLU A 69 -4.49 19.11 -19.84
N LEU A 70 -4.34 19.33 -18.52
CA LEU A 70 -4.74 20.58 -17.85
C LEU A 70 -3.88 21.79 -18.23
N VAL A 71 -2.66 21.57 -18.70
CA VAL A 71 -1.70 22.60 -19.10
C VAL A 71 -1.70 22.80 -20.63
N SER A 72 -2.62 22.17 -21.36
CA SER A 72 -2.69 22.18 -22.83
C SER A 72 -1.41 21.64 -23.49
N GLN A 73 -0.63 20.82 -22.78
CA GLN A 73 0.59 20.18 -23.27
C GLN A 73 0.46 18.66 -23.08
N PRO A 74 -0.40 17.99 -23.88
CA PRO A 74 -0.62 16.56 -23.77
C PRO A 74 0.67 15.81 -24.10
N GLU A 75 1.10 14.95 -23.17
CA GLU A 75 2.28 14.09 -23.36
C GLU A 75 1.84 12.68 -23.78
N SER A 76 2.61 12.03 -24.67
CA SER A 76 2.35 10.63 -25.01
C SER A 76 2.62 9.71 -23.81
N VAL A 77 1.84 8.64 -23.69
CA VAL A 77 1.99 7.64 -22.61
C VAL A 77 3.42 7.08 -22.59
N GLU A 78 4.04 6.88 -23.75
CA GLU A 78 5.39 6.34 -23.86
C GLU A 78 6.46 7.32 -23.36
N SER A 79 6.34 8.61 -23.70
CA SER A 79 7.25 9.65 -23.20
C SER A 79 7.16 9.78 -21.69
N GLY A 80 5.94 9.90 -21.16
CA GLY A 80 5.71 10.00 -19.73
C GLY A 80 6.20 8.75 -19.00
N ARG A 81 5.96 7.56 -19.57
CA ARG A 81 6.46 6.29 -19.02
C ARG A 81 7.98 6.25 -18.99
N ARG A 82 8.68 6.73 -20.03
CA ARG A 82 10.15 6.79 -20.07
C ARG A 82 10.68 7.72 -18.99
N PHE A 83 10.06 8.88 -18.80
CA PHE A 83 10.41 9.83 -17.76
C PHE A 83 10.26 9.25 -16.35
N VAL A 84 9.09 8.71 -16.03
CA VAL A 84 8.84 8.15 -14.69
C VAL A 84 9.72 6.91 -14.45
N ASN A 85 9.96 6.10 -15.48
CA ASN A 85 10.81 4.92 -15.36
C ASN A 85 12.29 5.23 -15.09
N SER A 86 12.80 6.38 -15.55
CA SER A 86 14.19 6.77 -15.23
C SER A 86 14.34 7.11 -13.73
N ARG A 87 13.23 7.42 -13.05
CA ARG A 87 13.18 7.79 -11.63
C ARG A 87 12.58 6.71 -10.72
N LEU A 88 12.51 5.44 -11.14
CA LEU A 88 11.89 4.35 -10.35
C LEU A 88 12.40 4.25 -8.92
N TRP A 89 13.72 4.37 -8.73
CA TRP A 89 14.32 4.28 -7.40
C TRP A 89 13.95 5.47 -6.51
N GLN A 90 13.70 6.65 -7.08
CA GLN A 90 13.19 7.79 -6.32
C GLN A 90 11.75 7.54 -5.85
N PHE A 91 10.91 6.90 -6.67
CA PHE A 91 9.57 6.45 -6.24
C PHE A 91 9.64 5.40 -5.14
N LEU A 92 10.64 4.52 -5.15
CA LEU A 92 10.86 3.56 -4.07
C LEU A 92 11.25 4.26 -2.77
N VAL A 93 12.22 5.19 -2.82
CA VAL A 93 12.65 5.96 -1.64
C VAL A 93 11.48 6.75 -1.08
N MET A 94 10.74 7.47 -1.93
CA MET A 94 9.52 8.18 -1.55
C MET A 94 8.50 7.22 -0.91
N GLY A 95 8.25 6.06 -1.51
CA GLY A 95 7.32 5.05 -1.01
C GLY A 95 7.72 4.52 0.37
N LEU A 96 9.00 4.22 0.58
CA LEU A 96 9.53 3.75 1.86
C LEU A 96 9.43 4.83 2.95
N LEU A 97 9.74 6.09 2.62
CA LEU A 97 9.62 7.22 3.54
C LEU A 97 8.16 7.47 3.91
N MET A 98 7.25 7.46 2.94
CA MET A 98 5.82 7.58 3.17
C MET A 98 5.26 6.42 3.98
N PHE A 99 5.77 5.21 3.77
CA PHE A 99 5.44 4.05 4.60
C PHE A 99 5.90 4.25 6.05
N ALA A 100 7.14 4.70 6.27
CA ALA A 100 7.67 4.97 7.61
C ALA A 100 6.89 6.08 8.34
N ILE A 101 6.60 7.20 7.65
CA ILE A 101 5.77 8.30 8.17
C ILE A 101 4.35 7.79 8.47
N GLY A 102 3.76 7.04 7.54
CA GLY A 102 2.42 6.47 7.68
C GLY A 102 2.32 5.51 8.87
N MET A 103 3.33 4.65 9.08
CA MET A 103 3.43 3.77 10.25
C MET A 103 3.52 4.58 11.55
N GLY A 104 4.36 5.60 11.60
CA GLY A 104 4.47 6.48 12.77
C GLY A 104 3.16 7.18 13.11
N LEU A 105 2.48 7.73 12.11
CA LEU A 105 1.17 8.36 12.28
C LEU A 105 0.08 7.36 12.67
N ALA A 106 0.10 6.16 12.08
CA ALA A 106 -0.83 5.09 12.41
C ALA A 106 -0.65 4.65 13.87
N ILE A 107 0.57 4.51 14.37
CA ILE A 107 0.86 4.21 15.77
C ILE A 107 0.29 5.32 16.68
N VAL A 108 0.57 6.59 16.37
CA VAL A 108 0.12 7.74 17.18
C VAL A 108 -1.40 7.86 17.22
N ILE A 109 -2.08 7.58 16.11
CA ILE A 109 -3.54 7.65 16.02
C ILE A 109 -4.16 6.39 16.61
N ILE A 110 -3.80 5.20 16.13
CA ILE A 110 -4.50 3.94 16.43
C ILE A 110 -4.26 3.48 17.86
N ILE A 111 -3.04 3.60 18.42
CA ILE A 111 -2.74 3.03 19.75
C ILE A 111 -3.62 3.64 20.86
N PRO A 112 -3.71 4.98 21.01
CA PRO A 112 -4.61 5.56 22.00
C PRO A 112 -6.06 5.11 21.85
N PHE A 113 -6.54 5.00 20.61
CA PHE A 113 -7.91 4.53 20.35
C PHE A 113 -8.09 3.03 20.63
N ALA A 114 -7.10 2.20 20.34
CA ALA A 114 -7.13 0.78 20.65
C ALA A 114 -7.14 0.54 22.16
N ILE A 115 -6.33 1.31 22.91
CA ILE A 115 -6.34 1.28 24.38
C ILE A 115 -7.71 1.73 24.89
N PHE A 116 -8.21 2.86 24.41
CA PHE A 116 -9.50 3.40 24.82
C PHE A 116 -10.65 2.42 24.52
N GLY A 117 -10.72 1.91 23.29
CA GLY A 117 -11.72 0.91 22.88
C GLY A 117 -11.59 -0.41 23.63
N GLY A 118 -10.36 -0.84 23.94
CA GLY A 118 -10.09 -2.02 24.77
C GLY A 118 -10.60 -1.84 26.21
N ILE A 119 -10.39 -0.68 26.82
CA ILE A 119 -10.93 -0.35 28.15
C ILE A 119 -12.46 -0.38 28.12
N LEU A 120 -13.09 0.29 27.15
CA LEU A 120 -14.55 0.33 27.03
C LEU A 120 -15.14 -1.08 26.84
N THR A 121 -14.53 -1.89 25.98
CA THR A 121 -14.95 -3.28 25.74
C THR A 121 -14.74 -4.14 26.98
N GLY A 122 -13.61 -4.00 27.67
CA GLY A 122 -13.32 -4.70 28.91
C GLY A 122 -14.31 -4.37 30.03
N MET A 123 -14.67 -3.09 30.19
CA MET A 123 -15.69 -2.64 31.14
C MET A 123 -17.06 -3.24 30.79
N PHE A 124 -17.43 -3.27 29.51
CA PHE A 124 -18.68 -3.86 29.05
C PHE A 124 -18.72 -5.38 29.32
N VAL A 125 -17.67 -6.12 28.95
CA VAL A 125 -17.58 -7.56 29.18
C VAL A 125 -17.58 -7.90 30.68
N ALA A 126 -16.83 -7.16 31.50
CA ALA A 126 -16.82 -7.34 32.96
C ALA A 126 -18.20 -7.11 33.59
N SER A 127 -18.98 -6.15 33.06
CA SER A 127 -20.36 -5.94 33.52
C SER A 127 -21.28 -7.13 33.20
N GLN A 128 -21.05 -7.80 32.07
CA GLN A 128 -21.83 -8.98 31.64
C GLN A 128 -21.48 -10.24 32.43
N THR A 129 -20.20 -10.47 32.73
CA THR A 129 -19.76 -11.67 33.47
C THR A 129 -20.11 -11.64 34.95
N SER A 130 -20.37 -10.45 35.50
CA SER A 130 -20.73 -10.26 36.90
C SER A 130 -22.20 -10.62 37.21
N GLY A 131 -23.01 -10.99 36.21
CA GLY A 131 -24.44 -11.26 36.37
C GLY A 131 -25.28 -10.04 36.76
N ALA A 132 -24.66 -8.86 36.85
CA ALA A 132 -25.33 -7.59 37.07
C ALA A 132 -26.01 -7.13 35.76
N ALA A 133 -27.20 -6.57 35.87
CA ALA A 133 -27.85 -5.94 34.71
C ALA A 133 -26.94 -4.83 34.18
N VAL A 134 -26.64 -4.86 32.87
CA VAL A 134 -25.82 -3.82 32.24
C VAL A 134 -26.48 -2.48 32.49
N ASN A 135 -25.77 -1.58 33.15
CA ASN A 135 -26.29 -0.25 33.41
C ASN A 135 -26.49 0.46 32.05
N PRO A 136 -27.74 0.80 31.67
CA PRO A 136 -28.02 1.42 30.38
C PRO A 136 -27.32 2.77 30.21
N VAL A 137 -27.00 3.47 31.32
CA VAL A 137 -26.20 4.70 31.31
C VAL A 137 -24.79 4.43 30.80
N VAL A 138 -24.16 3.31 31.15
CA VAL A 138 -22.81 2.96 30.69
C VAL A 138 -22.82 2.67 29.20
N VAL A 139 -23.80 1.91 28.71
CA VAL A 139 -23.96 1.61 27.28
C VAL A 139 -24.19 2.90 26.48
N MET A 140 -25.10 3.76 26.96
CA MET A 140 -25.37 5.05 26.32
C MET A 140 -24.13 5.95 26.30
N THR A 141 -23.37 5.99 27.39
CA THR A 141 -22.12 6.76 27.47
C THR A 141 -21.08 6.26 26.48
N ILE A 142 -20.90 4.94 26.36
CA ILE A 142 -20.00 4.31 25.38
C ILE A 142 -20.42 4.67 23.96
N LEU A 143 -21.71 4.52 23.65
CA LEU A 143 -22.26 4.79 22.33
C LEU A 143 -22.06 6.26 21.93
N LEU A 144 -22.33 7.19 22.86
CA LEU A 144 -22.11 8.62 22.66
C LEU A 144 -20.62 8.94 22.44
N LEU A 145 -19.72 8.35 23.21
CA LEU A 145 -18.27 8.52 23.03
C LEU A 145 -17.81 8.00 21.66
N VAL A 146 -18.26 6.82 21.24
CA VAL A 146 -17.94 6.28 19.91
C VAL A 146 -18.47 7.21 18.81
N LEU A 147 -19.71 7.69 18.94
CA LEU A 147 -20.32 8.61 17.97
C LEU A 147 -19.55 9.93 17.85
N LEU A 148 -18.99 10.45 18.95
CA LEU A 148 -18.15 11.67 18.93
C LEU A 148 -16.75 11.43 18.39
N LEU A 149 -16.14 10.27 18.67
CA LEU A 149 -14.76 9.98 18.28
C LEU A 149 -14.62 9.66 16.78
N ILE A 150 -15.60 8.97 16.18
CA ILE A 150 -15.57 8.63 14.76
C ILE A 150 -15.31 9.86 13.85
N PRO A 151 -16.09 10.96 13.93
CA PRO A 151 -15.86 12.12 13.07
C PRO A 151 -14.55 12.84 13.39
N LEU A 152 -14.11 12.84 14.67
CA LEU A 152 -12.83 13.41 15.06
C LEU A 152 -11.66 12.67 14.40
N ILE A 153 -11.69 11.34 14.43
CA ILE A 153 -10.68 10.48 13.81
C ILE A 153 -10.72 10.64 12.29
N ALA A 154 -11.91 10.58 11.69
CA ALA A 154 -12.08 10.76 10.25
C ALA A 154 -11.53 12.12 9.80
N GLY A 155 -11.81 13.19 10.56
CA GLY A 155 -11.27 14.53 10.31
C GLY A 155 -9.75 14.58 10.41
N ALA A 156 -9.15 13.95 11.43
CA ALA A 156 -7.70 13.87 11.59
C ALA A 156 -7.04 13.10 10.43
N ILE A 157 -7.61 11.97 10.02
CA ILE A 157 -7.13 11.19 8.87
C ILE A 157 -7.22 12.02 7.59
N LEU A 158 -8.36 12.66 7.32
CA LEU A 158 -8.55 13.51 6.15
C LEU A 158 -7.58 14.69 6.13
N TRP A 159 -7.30 15.29 7.29
CA TRP A 159 -6.33 16.38 7.40
C TRP A 159 -4.91 15.91 7.05
N VAL A 160 -4.50 14.74 7.55
CA VAL A 160 -3.21 14.12 7.22
C VAL A 160 -3.15 13.79 5.73
N GLN A 161 -4.19 13.15 5.19
CA GLN A 161 -4.26 12.82 3.76
C GLN A 161 -4.19 14.08 2.89
N ALA A 162 -4.89 15.16 3.26
CA ALA A 162 -4.84 16.43 2.55
C ALA A 162 -3.43 17.05 2.50
N ARG A 163 -2.57 16.75 3.47
CA ARG A 163 -1.17 17.20 3.50
C ARG A 163 -0.25 16.39 2.60
N PHE A 164 -0.50 15.09 2.47
CA PHE A 164 0.39 14.16 1.78
C PHE A 164 -0.19 13.60 0.47
N CYS A 165 -1.39 14.01 0.04
CA CYS A 165 -2.04 13.44 -1.15
C CYS A 165 -1.28 13.73 -2.46
N LEU A 166 -0.44 14.76 -2.50
CA LEU A 166 0.27 15.19 -3.70
C LEU A 166 1.71 14.68 -3.77
N VAL A 167 2.20 13.90 -2.81
CA VAL A 167 3.62 13.52 -2.69
C VAL A 167 4.19 12.86 -3.94
N GLU A 168 3.39 12.11 -4.69
CA GLU A 168 3.84 11.44 -5.92
C GLU A 168 3.92 12.35 -7.16
N ILE A 169 3.25 13.51 -7.13
CA ILE A 169 3.03 14.35 -8.32
C ILE A 169 4.24 15.24 -8.63
N PRO A 170 4.84 16.00 -7.68
CA PRO A 170 6.05 16.76 -7.95
C PRO A 170 7.17 15.88 -8.48
N LEU A 171 7.37 14.69 -7.92
CA LEU A 171 8.37 13.74 -8.39
C LEU A 171 8.10 13.25 -9.83
N ALA A 172 6.84 13.13 -10.21
CA ALA A 172 6.45 12.72 -11.54
C ALA A 172 6.49 13.85 -12.58
N ILE A 173 6.43 15.12 -12.17
CA ILE A 173 6.27 16.27 -13.08
C ILE A 173 7.50 17.18 -13.10
N GLU A 174 8.08 17.48 -11.93
CA GLU A 174 9.18 18.44 -11.78
C GLU A 174 10.53 17.74 -11.96
N ASP A 175 11.43 18.37 -12.72
CA ASP A 175 12.75 17.79 -13.00
C ASP A 175 13.70 17.81 -11.79
N ASN A 176 13.54 18.82 -10.92
CA ASN A 176 14.48 19.12 -9.83
C ASN A 176 14.03 18.54 -8.47
N VAL A 177 13.14 17.54 -8.48
CA VAL A 177 12.60 16.94 -7.27
C VAL A 177 13.04 15.49 -7.14
N ASP A 178 13.46 15.14 -5.92
CA ASP A 178 13.91 13.81 -5.51
C ASP A 178 12.88 13.17 -4.57
N GLY A 179 13.06 11.88 -4.26
CA GLY A 179 12.13 11.09 -3.45
C GLY A 179 11.92 11.61 -2.02
N THR A 180 12.87 12.36 -1.46
CA THR A 180 12.74 13.02 -0.16
C THR A 180 12.15 14.43 -0.28
N SER A 181 12.65 15.23 -1.22
CA SER A 181 12.24 16.62 -1.38
C SER A 181 10.80 16.76 -1.87
N THR A 182 10.27 15.75 -2.57
CA THR A 182 8.85 15.71 -2.99
C THR A 182 7.87 15.76 -1.81
N ILE A 183 8.26 15.21 -0.64
CA ILE A 183 7.44 15.23 0.57
C ILE A 183 7.35 16.66 1.12
N SER A 184 8.51 17.34 1.23
CA SER A 184 8.55 18.75 1.67
C SER A 184 7.79 19.66 0.69
N ARG A 185 7.98 19.42 -0.61
CA ARG A 185 7.29 20.13 -1.68
C ARG A 185 5.77 19.99 -1.57
N SER A 186 5.27 18.76 -1.36
CA SER A 186 3.85 18.50 -1.14
C SER A 186 3.33 19.23 0.12
N TRP A 187 4.11 19.22 1.20
CA TRP A 187 3.75 19.93 2.42
C TRP A 187 3.63 21.45 2.21
N GLU A 188 4.56 22.05 1.46
CA GLU A 188 4.57 23.49 1.15
C GLU A 188 3.40 23.91 0.27
N LEU A 189 3.11 23.15 -0.79
CA LEU A 189 2.00 23.44 -1.69
C LEU A 189 0.65 23.39 -0.98
N THR A 190 0.47 22.43 -0.07
CA THR A 190 -0.79 22.24 0.67
C THR A 190 -0.98 23.21 1.85
N LYS A 191 0.06 23.96 2.26
CA LYS A 191 -0.06 24.98 3.33
C LYS A 191 -1.21 25.96 3.02
N GLY A 192 -1.96 26.37 4.04
CA GLY A 192 -3.05 27.36 3.91
C GLY A 192 -4.32 26.88 3.19
N HIS A 193 -4.32 25.72 2.52
CA HIS A 193 -5.46 25.21 1.75
C HIS A 193 -5.93 23.82 2.19
N VAL A 194 -5.44 23.32 3.32
CA VAL A 194 -5.68 21.95 3.81
C VAL A 194 -7.16 21.63 3.91
N TRP A 195 -7.99 22.55 4.42
CA TRP A 195 -9.43 22.31 4.56
C TRP A 195 -10.16 22.20 3.22
N ARG A 196 -9.76 23.00 2.22
CA ARG A 196 -10.33 22.89 0.87
C ARG A 196 -9.94 21.56 0.23
N ILE A 197 -8.68 21.16 0.38
CA ILE A 197 -8.19 19.85 -0.11
C ILE A 197 -8.93 18.72 0.61
N ALA A 198 -9.06 18.78 1.94
CA ALA A 198 -9.79 17.79 2.73
C ALA A 198 -11.26 17.68 2.31
N ALA A 199 -11.93 18.79 1.99
CA ALA A 199 -13.29 18.78 1.45
C ALA A 199 -13.36 18.12 0.07
N ILE A 200 -12.41 18.39 -0.82
CA ILE A 200 -12.33 17.72 -2.13
C ILE A 200 -12.10 16.22 -1.95
N LEU A 201 -11.18 15.82 -1.06
CA LEU A 201 -10.94 14.40 -0.75
C LEU A 201 -12.18 13.74 -0.13
N PHE A 202 -12.89 14.42 0.76
CA PHE A 202 -14.12 13.92 1.36
C PHE A 202 -15.21 13.67 0.30
N VAL A 203 -15.41 14.62 -0.61
CA VAL A 203 -16.35 14.45 -1.75
C VAL A 203 -15.89 13.31 -2.66
N ALA A 204 -14.59 13.19 -2.93
CA ALA A 204 -14.04 12.09 -3.71
C ALA A 204 -14.27 10.73 -3.04
N TYR A 205 -14.11 10.64 -1.72
CA TYR A 205 -14.48 9.44 -0.96
C TYR A 205 -15.97 9.13 -1.07
N LEU A 206 -16.84 10.15 -0.98
CA LEU A 206 -18.28 9.95 -1.12
C LEU A 206 -18.70 9.43 -2.50
N ILE A 207 -18.04 9.90 -3.57
CA ILE A 207 -18.28 9.42 -4.94
C ILE A 207 -17.77 7.99 -5.12
N THR A 208 -16.61 7.66 -4.56
CA THR A 208 -15.96 6.36 -4.77
C THR A 208 -16.50 5.26 -3.87
N PHE A 209 -17.06 5.62 -2.71
CA PHE A 209 -17.65 4.70 -1.76
C PHE A 209 -18.71 3.76 -2.37
N PRO A 210 -19.79 4.25 -3.04
CA PRO A 210 -20.81 3.36 -3.61
C PRO A 210 -20.27 2.46 -4.72
N ILE A 211 -19.23 2.90 -5.45
CA ILE A 211 -18.57 2.11 -6.49
C ILE A 211 -17.85 0.91 -5.89
N GLN A 212 -17.30 1.04 -4.67
CA GLN A 212 -16.57 -0.02 -3.97
C GLN A 212 -17.48 -0.99 -3.21
N LEU A 213 -18.73 -0.62 -2.93
CA LEU A 213 -19.65 -1.46 -2.16
C LEU A 213 -19.85 -2.86 -2.74
N PRO A 214 -20.13 -3.04 -4.05
CA PRO A 214 -20.32 -4.38 -4.61
C PRO A 214 -19.10 -5.29 -4.42
N PHE A 215 -17.89 -4.77 -4.65
CA PHE A 215 -16.65 -5.51 -4.45
C PHE A 215 -16.44 -5.88 -2.99
N THR A 216 -16.77 -4.98 -2.08
CA THR A 216 -16.69 -5.22 -0.63
C THR A 216 -17.68 -6.31 -0.20
N PHE A 217 -18.93 -6.26 -0.66
CA PHE A 217 -19.93 -7.29 -0.36
C PHE A 217 -19.54 -8.65 -0.91
N VAL A 218 -19.09 -8.71 -2.17
CA VAL A 218 -18.63 -9.97 -2.77
C VAL A 218 -17.42 -10.52 -2.01
N SER A 219 -16.45 -9.67 -1.65
CA SER A 219 -15.29 -10.05 -0.85
C SER A 219 -15.67 -10.59 0.54
N ALA A 220 -16.66 -9.97 1.20
CA ALA A 220 -17.19 -10.40 2.49
C ALA A 220 -17.94 -11.74 2.39
N ILE A 221 -18.73 -11.95 1.35
CA ILE A 221 -19.41 -13.23 1.09
C ILE A 221 -18.37 -14.35 0.90
N ILE A 222 -17.34 -14.10 0.10
CA ILE A 222 -16.24 -15.07 -0.11
C ILE A 222 -15.53 -15.36 1.19
N GLN A 223 -15.29 -14.35 2.03
CA GLN A 223 -14.69 -14.55 3.34
C GLN A 223 -15.57 -15.46 4.21
N GLY A 224 -16.86 -15.19 4.33
CA GLY A 224 -17.77 -16.04 5.12
C GLY A 224 -17.84 -17.49 4.63
N ILE A 225 -17.88 -17.69 3.31
CA ILE A 225 -17.80 -19.03 2.71
C ILE A 225 -16.44 -19.67 2.99
N SER A 226 -15.35 -18.91 2.90
CA SER A 226 -14.01 -19.43 3.13
C SER A 226 -13.83 -19.92 4.56
N GLU A 227 -14.37 -19.22 5.56
CA GLU A 227 -14.30 -19.64 6.96
C GLU A 227 -15.04 -20.96 7.20
N ALA A 228 -16.16 -21.18 6.51
CA ALA A 228 -16.90 -22.45 6.56
C ALA A 228 -16.13 -23.61 5.86
N ILE A 229 -15.64 -23.40 4.64
CA ILE A 229 -14.98 -24.45 3.84
C ILE A 229 -13.60 -24.81 4.39
N VAL A 230 -12.81 -23.81 4.80
CA VAL A 230 -11.43 -24.01 5.27
C VAL A 230 -11.38 -24.79 6.57
N ARG A 231 -12.44 -24.70 7.40
CA ARG A 231 -12.57 -25.49 8.62
C ARG A 231 -12.52 -26.99 8.36
N ASP A 232 -13.21 -27.43 7.30
CA ASP A 232 -13.30 -28.84 6.94
C ASP A 232 -12.17 -29.28 6.00
N ASN A 233 -11.71 -28.36 5.12
CA ASN A 233 -10.69 -28.64 4.11
C ASN A 233 -9.68 -27.48 4.02
N PRO A 234 -8.59 -27.51 4.81
CA PRO A 234 -7.63 -26.41 4.85
C PRO A 234 -6.90 -26.18 3.51
N GLY A 235 -6.90 -27.17 2.61
CA GLY A 235 -6.26 -27.08 1.30
C GLY A 235 -6.83 -25.97 0.38
N TYR A 236 -8.06 -25.51 0.61
CA TYR A 236 -8.68 -24.44 -0.20
C TYR A 236 -8.37 -23.02 0.30
N ALA A 237 -7.74 -22.86 1.45
CA ALA A 237 -7.53 -21.55 2.08
C ALA A 237 -6.78 -20.56 1.18
N ILE A 238 -5.71 -21.02 0.54
CA ILE A 238 -4.90 -20.19 -0.37
C ILE A 238 -5.71 -19.79 -1.60
N LEU A 239 -6.42 -20.74 -2.21
CA LEU A 239 -7.22 -20.49 -3.42
C LEU A 239 -8.30 -19.43 -3.17
N LEU A 240 -9.06 -19.56 -2.08
CA LEU A 240 -10.12 -18.61 -1.72
C LEU A 240 -9.54 -17.25 -1.32
N SER A 241 -8.39 -17.21 -0.67
CA SER A 241 -7.67 -15.97 -0.35
C SER A 241 -7.21 -15.25 -1.62
N LEU A 242 -6.69 -15.99 -2.61
CA LEU A 242 -6.29 -15.44 -3.90
C LEU A 242 -7.50 -14.91 -4.69
N LEU A 243 -8.62 -15.64 -4.68
CA LEU A 243 -9.87 -15.16 -5.30
C LEU A 243 -10.33 -13.84 -4.68
N ARG A 244 -10.33 -13.75 -3.34
CA ARG A 244 -10.67 -12.53 -2.61
C ARG A 244 -9.73 -11.36 -2.96
N LEU A 245 -8.42 -11.65 -3.06
CA LEU A 245 -7.41 -10.68 -3.46
C LEU A 245 -7.71 -10.13 -4.87
N VAL A 246 -8.01 -11.00 -5.84
CA VAL A 246 -8.33 -10.59 -7.22
C VAL A 246 -9.52 -9.66 -7.26
N ILE A 247 -10.61 -9.98 -6.57
CA ILE A 247 -11.81 -9.11 -6.52
C ILE A 247 -11.49 -7.74 -5.91
N THR A 248 -10.69 -7.72 -4.85
CA THR A 248 -10.25 -6.48 -4.20
C THR A 248 -9.38 -5.63 -5.14
N LEU A 249 -8.47 -6.27 -5.91
CA LEU A 249 -7.63 -5.59 -6.88
C LEU A 249 -8.43 -5.00 -8.04
N ILE A 250 -9.46 -5.71 -8.54
CA ILE A 250 -10.34 -5.20 -9.60
C ILE A 250 -11.10 -3.96 -9.11
N GLY A 251 -11.70 -4.02 -7.92
CA GLY A 251 -12.41 -2.88 -7.33
C GLY A 251 -11.48 -1.67 -7.13
N GLY A 252 -10.24 -1.90 -6.66
CA GLY A 252 -9.22 -0.86 -6.55
C GLY A 252 -8.85 -0.24 -7.90
N ALA A 253 -8.56 -1.07 -8.90
CA ALA A 253 -8.16 -0.64 -10.23
C ALA A 253 -9.21 0.24 -10.92
N LEU A 254 -10.49 0.00 -10.68
CA LEU A 254 -11.60 0.79 -11.23
C LEU A 254 -11.59 2.25 -10.74
N VAL A 255 -11.17 2.47 -9.50
CA VAL A 255 -11.26 3.77 -8.84
C VAL A 255 -9.95 4.56 -8.90
N VAL A 256 -8.82 3.87 -9.11
CA VAL A 256 -7.49 4.47 -9.21
C VAL A 256 -7.40 5.64 -10.21
N PRO A 257 -7.89 5.53 -11.46
CA PRO A 257 -7.78 6.64 -12.43
C PRO A 257 -8.45 7.91 -11.94
N PHE A 258 -9.61 7.79 -11.30
CA PHE A 258 -10.35 8.93 -10.73
C PHE A 258 -9.53 9.66 -9.65
N TRP A 259 -8.90 8.91 -8.73
CA TRP A 259 -8.04 9.49 -7.70
C TRP A 259 -6.83 10.22 -8.28
N GLN A 260 -6.20 9.63 -9.30
CA GLN A 260 -5.04 10.24 -9.96
C GLN A 260 -5.42 11.51 -10.72
N SER A 261 -6.58 11.54 -11.39
CA SER A 261 -7.08 12.77 -12.03
C SER A 261 -7.39 13.88 -11.03
N ILE A 262 -8.03 13.58 -9.89
CA ILE A 262 -8.28 14.57 -8.84
C ILE A 262 -6.97 15.15 -8.31
N LYS A 263 -5.99 14.29 -8.04
CA LYS A 263 -4.65 14.67 -7.60
C LYS A 263 -4.00 15.65 -8.56
N ALA A 264 -4.05 15.38 -9.88
CA ALA A 264 -3.55 16.27 -10.90
C ALA A 264 -4.25 17.65 -10.91
N VAL A 265 -5.58 17.67 -10.77
CA VAL A 265 -6.37 18.91 -10.71
C VAL A 265 -6.03 19.74 -9.46
N ILE A 266 -5.93 19.10 -8.28
CA ILE A 266 -5.54 19.79 -7.04
C ILE A 266 -4.13 20.38 -7.19
N TYR A 267 -3.20 19.62 -7.78
CA TYR A 267 -1.84 20.08 -8.01
C TYR A 267 -1.79 21.29 -8.94
N TYR A 268 -2.54 21.25 -10.04
CA TYR A 268 -2.70 22.38 -10.97
C TYR A 268 -3.28 23.62 -10.27
N ASP A 269 -4.38 23.49 -9.51
CA ASP A 269 -5.01 24.62 -8.80
C ASP A 269 -4.05 25.25 -7.79
N LEU A 270 -3.34 24.45 -7.00
CA LEU A 270 -2.38 24.96 -6.01
C LEU A 270 -1.20 25.68 -6.68
N ARG A 271 -0.68 25.11 -7.77
CA ARG A 271 0.45 25.70 -8.50
C ARG A 271 0.05 26.97 -9.24
N SER A 272 -1.16 27.03 -9.80
CA SER A 272 -1.73 28.24 -10.38
C SER A 272 -1.85 29.36 -9.34
N ARG A 273 -2.35 29.05 -8.14
CA ARG A 273 -2.54 30.04 -7.06
C ARG A 273 -1.24 30.49 -6.40
N ARG A 274 -0.31 29.58 -6.15
CA ARG A 274 0.93 29.89 -5.41
C ARG A 274 2.06 30.38 -6.30
N GLU A 275 2.15 29.86 -7.51
CA GLU A 275 3.30 30.06 -8.39
C GLU A 275 2.93 30.84 -9.67
N GLY A 276 1.67 31.24 -9.81
CA GLY A 276 1.19 31.96 -10.99
C GLY A 276 1.29 31.14 -12.27
N LEU A 277 1.24 29.81 -12.19
CA LEU A 277 1.40 28.92 -13.35
C LEU A 277 0.42 29.26 -14.49
N GLY A 278 -0.82 29.65 -14.17
CA GLY A 278 -1.79 30.08 -15.18
C GLY A 278 -1.35 31.32 -15.98
N LEU A 279 -0.55 32.23 -15.38
CA LEU A 279 0.01 33.38 -16.09
C LEU A 279 1.08 32.94 -17.10
N ARG A 280 1.97 32.02 -16.67
CA ARG A 280 3.06 31.50 -17.52
C ARG A 280 2.54 30.73 -18.73
N ILE A 281 1.46 29.97 -18.58
CA ILE A 281 0.85 29.24 -19.69
C ILE A 281 0.29 30.22 -20.72
N ARG A 282 -0.46 31.23 -20.26
CA ARG A 282 -1.01 32.27 -21.14
C ARG A 282 0.08 33.04 -21.89
N ASP A 283 1.16 33.38 -21.22
CA ASP A 283 2.29 34.08 -21.85
C ASP A 283 3.03 33.21 -22.88
N SER A 284 2.94 31.88 -22.79
CA SER A 284 3.53 30.94 -23.76
C SER A 284 2.63 30.61 -24.96
N GLU A 285 1.34 30.99 -24.92
CA GLU A 285 0.37 30.83 -26.00
C GLU A 285 0.27 32.07 -26.91
N ILE A 286 0.91 33.18 -26.53
CA ILE A 286 1.01 34.45 -27.29
C ILE A 286 2.32 34.48 -28.07
#